data_AF-A0A432G7F8-F1
#
_entry.id   AF-A0A432G7F8-F1
#
_cell.length_a   1.000
_cell.length_b   1.000
_cell.length_c   1.000
_cell.angle_alpha   90.00
_cell.angle_beta   90.00
_cell.angle_gamma   90.00
#
_symmetry.space_group_name_H-M   'P 1'
#
loop_
_entity.id
_entity.type
_entity.pdbx_description
1 polymer ?
#
loop_
_entity_poly.entity_id
_entity_poly.type
_entity_poly.pdbx_seq_one_letter_code
_entity_poly.pdbx_strand_id
1 'polypeptide(L)'
;MYSTILGWRVPSRHKVSHYFRFEHFVGKNEIRLTKELNMPRTLVPSGVRLKEHNCRRWLQVSLLKILEEEQLKGNPNKILIRTQRAQFVESGDEVLFISIAHALRLRSKMNRCVSLGLRIDNALKRKVKFLNDPQIPVEKVNQTCERCPLDNSQCSERTAPPSVFIQEEKEELMNRTLKKLVTDYRAKNLKI
;
A
#
# COMPACT_ATOMS: atom_id res chain seq x y z
N MET A 1 -22.83 36.20 34.86
CA MET A 1 -21.42 35.77 34.89
C MET A 1 -21.42 34.31 35.31
N TYR A 2 -21.08 33.29 34.53
CA TYR A 2 -20.34 33.17 33.28
C TYR A 2 -20.99 32.10 32.38
N SER A 3 -20.86 32.33 31.09
CA SER A 3 -21.38 31.54 29.97
C SER A 3 -20.89 30.09 29.98
N THR A 4 -21.83 29.14 29.85
CA THR A 4 -21.56 27.74 29.52
C THR A 4 -21.14 27.68 28.05
N ILE A 5 -19.83 27.65 27.79
CA ILE A 5 -19.33 27.46 26.43
C ILE A 5 -19.71 26.05 25.98
N LEU A 6 -20.61 25.98 24.99
CA LEU A 6 -20.91 24.79 24.22
C LEU A 6 -19.59 24.14 23.75
N GLY A 7 -19.23 23.02 24.38
CA GLY A 7 -18.18 22.15 23.89
C GLY A 7 -18.60 21.59 22.53
N TRP A 8 -18.07 22.16 21.46
CA TRP A 8 -18.10 21.57 20.13
C TRP A 8 -17.42 20.21 20.20
N ARG A 9 -18.19 19.13 20.35
CA ARG A 9 -17.72 17.77 20.06
C ARG A 9 -17.43 17.72 18.57
N VAL A 10 -16.15 17.90 18.21
CA VAL A 10 -15.65 17.63 16.87
C VAL A 10 -16.01 16.18 16.53
N PRO A 11 -16.87 15.92 15.54
CA PRO A 11 -17.26 14.56 15.18
C PRO A 11 -15.99 13.79 14.82
N SER A 12 -15.86 12.56 15.36
CA SER A 12 -14.74 11.64 15.15
C SER A 12 -14.12 11.81 13.75
N ARG A 13 -13.00 12.53 13.68
CA ARG A 13 -12.32 12.87 12.42
C ARG A 13 -11.98 11.56 11.70
N HIS A 14 -12.53 11.35 10.50
CA HIS A 14 -12.00 10.32 9.61
C HIS A 14 -10.55 10.68 9.35
N LYS A 15 -9.66 9.86 9.87
CA LYS A 15 -8.24 10.06 9.63
C LYS A 15 -7.99 9.52 8.23
N VAL A 16 -7.72 10.42 7.29
CA VAL A 16 -6.92 10.07 6.12
C VAL A 16 -5.70 9.31 6.64
N SER A 17 -5.58 8.04 6.29
CA SER A 17 -4.57 7.18 6.89
C SER A 17 -3.26 7.21 6.10
N HIS A 18 -3.33 7.46 4.79
CA HIS A 18 -2.16 7.48 3.90
C HIS A 18 -2.22 8.57 2.84
N TYR A 19 -1.08 9.18 2.57
CA TYR A 19 -0.83 9.99 1.38
C TYR A 19 0.45 9.49 0.70
N PHE A 20 0.37 9.24 -0.60
CA PHE A 20 1.50 8.81 -1.41
C PHE A 20 1.69 9.72 -2.62
N ARG A 21 2.95 9.94 -2.99
CA ARG A 21 3.33 10.55 -4.26
C ARG A 21 4.38 9.71 -4.96
N PHE A 22 3.99 9.19 -6.11
CA PHE A 22 4.87 8.43 -6.99
C PHE A 22 5.27 9.26 -8.19
N GLU A 23 6.50 9.04 -8.65
CA GLU A 23 7.04 9.65 -9.85
C GLU A 23 7.69 8.58 -10.72
N HIS A 24 7.55 8.74 -12.03
CA HIS A 24 8.02 7.78 -13.03
C HIS A 24 8.53 8.55 -14.24
N PHE A 25 9.66 8.11 -14.78
CA PHE A 25 10.19 8.65 -16.02
C PHE A 25 9.72 7.76 -17.17
N VAL A 26 9.08 8.37 -18.16
CA VAL A 26 8.53 7.68 -19.34
C VAL A 26 9.63 6.88 -20.03
N GLY A 27 9.38 5.61 -20.32
CA GLY A 27 10.30 4.65 -20.90
C GLY A 27 11.22 3.94 -19.89
N LYS A 28 11.08 4.19 -18.59
CA LYS A 28 11.85 3.48 -17.54
C LYS A 28 10.95 2.68 -16.62
N ASN A 29 11.30 1.43 -16.34
CA ASN A 29 10.54 0.58 -15.40
C ASN A 29 10.59 1.03 -13.93
N GLU A 30 11.51 1.95 -13.60
CA GLU A 30 11.67 2.47 -12.24
C GLU A 30 10.51 3.42 -11.88
N ILE A 31 9.89 3.18 -10.73
CA ILE A 31 8.86 4.05 -10.15
C ILE A 31 9.32 4.41 -8.74
N ARG A 32 9.34 5.70 -8.44
CA ARG A 32 9.90 6.24 -7.19
C ARG A 32 8.79 6.76 -6.29
N LEU A 33 8.74 6.26 -5.06
CA LEU A 33 7.95 6.88 -4.00
C LEU A 33 8.70 8.11 -3.47
N THR A 34 8.20 9.30 -3.79
CA THR A 34 8.88 10.59 -3.48
C THR A 34 8.34 11.29 -2.26
N LYS A 35 7.08 11.02 -1.88
CA LYS A 35 6.49 11.45 -0.62
C LYS A 35 5.58 10.37 -0.08
N GLU A 36 5.68 10.20 1.22
CA GLU A 36 4.82 9.33 2.02
C GLU A 36 4.46 10.10 3.29
N LEU A 37 3.18 10.14 3.61
CA LEU A 37 2.69 10.59 4.90
C LEU A 37 1.69 9.54 5.40
N ASN A 38 2.11 8.80 6.42
CA ASN A 38 1.27 7.84 7.11
C ASN A 38 0.93 8.41 8.49
N MET A 39 -0.37 8.56 8.79
CA MET A 39 -0.81 8.97 10.12
C MET A 39 -0.88 7.72 11.03
N PRO A 40 -0.14 7.66 12.15
CA PRO A 40 0.14 6.39 12.80
C PRO A 40 -1.05 5.84 13.60
N ARG A 41 -1.19 4.51 13.56
CA ARG A 41 -1.15 3.67 14.80
C ARG A 41 -0.25 2.45 14.65
N THR A 42 0.04 1.97 13.44
CA THR A 42 1.17 1.04 13.17
C THR A 42 1.45 1.05 11.67
N LEU A 43 2.71 1.30 11.27
CA LEU A 43 3.32 0.68 10.08
C LEU A 43 4.84 0.85 10.16
N VAL A 44 5.54 -0.28 10.28
CA VAL A 44 6.98 -0.50 10.11
C VAL A 44 7.26 -0.60 8.59
N PRO A 45 8.52 -0.52 8.13
CA PRO A 45 9.35 0.67 7.89
C PRO A 45 8.99 1.38 6.57
N SER A 46 9.08 2.71 6.57
CA SER A 46 8.79 3.60 5.43
C SER A 46 9.56 3.23 4.16
N GLY A 47 8.84 2.92 3.08
CA GLY A 47 9.38 2.46 1.80
C GLY A 47 10.23 3.48 1.03
N VAL A 48 10.21 4.76 1.41
CA VAL A 48 11.00 5.81 0.72
C VAL A 48 12.52 5.53 0.72
N ARG A 49 13.04 4.82 1.74
CA ARG A 49 14.48 4.53 1.89
C ARG A 49 14.88 3.09 1.59
N LEU A 50 13.91 2.20 1.37
CA LEU A 50 14.20 0.82 1.04
C LEU A 50 14.44 0.72 -0.47
N LYS A 51 15.50 0.00 -0.87
CA LYS A 51 15.74 -0.34 -2.29
C LYS A 51 14.83 -1.50 -2.72
N GLU A 52 13.54 -1.37 -2.44
CA GLU A 52 12.51 -2.35 -2.71
C GLU A 52 11.52 -1.81 -3.75
N HIS A 53 10.89 -2.72 -4.49
CA HIS A 53 9.95 -2.38 -5.56
C HIS A 53 8.53 -2.37 -5.02
N ASN A 54 7.91 -1.19 -4.94
CA ASN A 54 6.51 -1.07 -4.54
C ASN A 54 5.61 -1.95 -5.42
N CYS A 55 4.57 -2.52 -4.80
CA CYS A 55 3.64 -3.40 -5.49
C CYS A 55 3.03 -2.70 -6.72
N ARG A 56 3.18 -3.31 -7.90
CA ARG A 56 2.69 -2.75 -9.16
C ARG A 56 1.17 -2.78 -9.31
N ARG A 57 0.47 -3.54 -8.46
CA ARG A 57 -1.01 -3.58 -8.38
C ARG A 57 -1.61 -2.40 -7.61
N TRP A 58 -0.80 -1.66 -6.84
CA TRP A 58 -1.26 -0.43 -6.20
C TRP A 58 -1.75 0.53 -7.27
N LEU A 59 -2.96 1.08 -7.07
CA LEU A 59 -3.57 2.00 -8.03
C LEU A 59 -2.63 3.12 -8.47
N GLN A 60 -1.94 3.75 -7.53
CA GLN A 60 -1.03 4.86 -7.83
C GLN A 60 0.23 4.47 -8.63
N VAL A 61 0.58 3.18 -8.64
CA VAL A 61 1.71 2.65 -9.40
C VAL A 61 1.22 2.21 -10.78
N SER A 62 0.11 1.47 -10.85
CA SER A 62 -0.46 1.03 -12.13
C SER A 62 -0.95 2.21 -12.98
N LEU A 63 -1.52 3.25 -12.35
CA LEU A 63 -2.03 4.42 -13.07
C LEU A 63 -0.94 5.21 -13.80
N LEU A 64 0.33 5.11 -13.36
CA LEU A 64 1.46 5.70 -14.06
C LEU A 64 1.76 4.99 -15.39
N LYS A 65 1.64 3.66 -15.43
CA LYS A 65 1.76 2.88 -16.68
C LYS A 65 0.60 3.16 -17.62
N ILE A 66 -0.63 3.18 -17.10
CA ILE A 66 -1.83 3.50 -17.91
C ILE A 66 -1.71 4.92 -18.50
N LEU A 67 -1.20 5.89 -17.72
CA LEU A 67 -0.97 7.24 -18.22
C LEU A 67 0.06 7.25 -19.35
N GLU A 68 1.18 6.53 -19.20
CA GLU A 68 2.20 6.40 -20.24
C GLU A 68 1.62 5.82 -21.55
N GLU A 69 0.80 4.77 -21.46
CA GLU A 69 0.10 4.20 -22.62
C GLU A 69 -0.82 5.21 -23.30
N GLU A 70 -1.56 6.01 -22.53
CA GLU A 70 -2.42 7.08 -23.07
C GLU A 70 -1.62 8.19 -23.75
N GLN A 71 -0.44 8.52 -23.21
CA GLN A 71 0.46 9.50 -23.84
C GLN A 71 1.00 8.99 -25.17
N LEU A 72 1.34 7.69 -25.27
CA LEU A 72 1.78 7.05 -26.52
C LEU A 72 0.67 7.03 -27.59
N LYS A 73 -0.60 7.00 -27.19
CA LYS A 73 -1.78 7.11 -28.08
C LYS A 73 -2.07 8.55 -28.54
N GLY A 74 -1.21 9.52 -28.22
CA GLY A 74 -1.37 10.92 -28.65
C GLY A 74 -2.09 11.83 -27.65
N ASN A 75 -2.29 11.39 -26.39
CA ASN A 75 -2.91 12.21 -25.34
C ASN A 75 -1.88 12.67 -24.28
N PRO A 76 -0.89 13.52 -24.61
CA PRO A 76 0.23 13.85 -23.73
C PRO A 76 -0.17 14.51 -22.40
N ASN A 77 -1.29 15.26 -22.40
CA ASN A 77 -1.79 16.03 -21.26
C ASN A 77 -2.94 15.34 -20.52
N LYS A 78 -3.14 14.03 -20.73
CA LYS A 78 -4.21 13.28 -20.06
C LYS A 78 -4.05 13.36 -18.54
N ILE A 79 -5.15 13.59 -17.86
CA ILE A 79 -5.26 13.41 -16.41
C ILE A 79 -6.13 12.18 -16.17
N LEU A 80 -5.62 11.24 -15.38
CA LEU A 80 -6.34 10.04 -14.98
C LEU A 80 -6.72 10.15 -13.51
N ILE A 81 -8.00 9.94 -13.22
CA ILE A 81 -8.53 9.85 -11.86
C ILE A 81 -9.21 8.49 -11.74
N ARG A 82 -8.83 7.72 -10.72
CA ARG A 82 -9.36 6.38 -10.48
C ARG A 82 -9.48 6.11 -8.98
N THR A 83 -10.22 5.06 -8.64
CA THR A 83 -10.30 4.53 -7.28
C THR A 83 -10.14 3.01 -7.29
N GLN A 84 -9.68 2.46 -6.16
CA GLN A 84 -9.41 1.03 -5.98
C GLN A 84 -9.58 0.68 -4.50
N ARG A 85 -10.10 -0.52 -4.22
CA ARG A 85 -10.01 -1.13 -2.90
C ARG A 85 -8.82 -2.09 -2.87
N ALA A 86 -7.76 -1.71 -2.18
CA ALA A 86 -6.57 -2.52 -2.01
C ALA A 86 -6.73 -3.40 -0.76
N GLN A 87 -6.69 -4.72 -0.95
CA GLN A 87 -6.70 -5.70 0.13
C GLN A 87 -5.27 -6.21 0.36
N PHE A 88 -4.70 -5.93 1.53
CA PHE A 88 -3.36 -6.36 1.90
C PHE A 88 -3.37 -7.85 2.24
N VAL A 89 -2.57 -8.63 1.52
CA VAL A 89 -2.61 -10.10 1.61
C VAL A 89 -2.19 -10.66 2.97
N GLU A 90 -1.28 -9.99 3.67
CA GLU A 90 -0.78 -10.46 4.98
C GLU A 90 -1.73 -10.09 6.12
N SER A 91 -2.14 -8.81 6.22
CA SER A 91 -2.96 -8.34 7.34
C SER A 91 -4.46 -8.52 7.11
N GLY A 92 -4.89 -8.70 5.86
CA GLY A 92 -6.30 -8.65 5.47
C GLY A 92 -6.92 -7.24 5.54
N ASP A 93 -6.13 -6.22 5.90
CA ASP A 93 -6.61 -4.85 5.91
C ASP A 93 -6.99 -4.39 4.51
N GLU A 94 -8.05 -3.59 4.44
CA GLU A 94 -8.47 -2.95 3.20
C GLU A 94 -8.26 -1.43 3.26
N VAL A 95 -7.81 -0.86 2.16
CA VAL A 95 -7.64 0.59 1.97
C VAL A 95 -8.31 1.01 0.69
N LEU A 96 -9.18 2.02 0.77
CA LEU A 96 -9.70 2.70 -0.41
C LEU A 96 -8.66 3.74 -0.87
N PHE A 97 -8.13 3.55 -2.07
CA PHE A 97 -7.29 4.54 -2.74
C PHE A 97 -8.11 5.37 -3.71
N ILE A 98 -7.85 6.68 -3.71
CA ILE A 98 -8.29 7.62 -4.73
C ILE A 98 -7.03 8.29 -5.27
N SER A 99 -6.77 8.09 -6.56
CA SER A 99 -5.50 8.45 -7.19
C SER A 99 -5.71 9.37 -8.38
N ILE A 100 -4.79 10.33 -8.54
CA ILE A 100 -4.73 11.24 -9.68
C ILE A 100 -3.33 11.16 -10.30
N ALA A 101 -3.26 10.77 -11.58
CA ALA A 101 -2.03 10.73 -12.37
C ALA A 101 -2.05 11.76 -13.50
N HIS A 102 -0.92 12.44 -13.71
CA HIS A 102 -0.73 13.43 -14.77
C HIS A 102 0.76 13.61 -15.12
N ALA A 103 1.02 14.12 -16.33
CA ALA A 103 2.35 14.56 -16.74
C ALA A 103 2.78 15.83 -15.99
N LEU A 104 4.05 15.96 -15.63
CA LEU A 104 4.56 17.20 -15.06
C LEU A 104 4.73 18.28 -16.14
N ARG A 105 4.08 19.43 -15.95
CA ARG A 105 4.12 20.56 -16.88
C ARG A 105 5.55 21.01 -17.26
N LEU A 106 6.46 21.06 -16.29
CA LEU A 106 7.85 21.51 -16.49
C LEU A 106 8.81 20.37 -16.87
N ARG A 107 8.36 19.12 -16.81
CA ARG A 107 9.18 17.92 -17.09
C ARG A 107 8.33 16.93 -17.86
N SER A 108 8.15 17.18 -19.15
CA SER A 108 7.20 16.44 -20.00
C SER A 108 7.45 14.92 -20.08
N LYS A 109 8.68 14.46 -19.82
CA LYS A 109 9.03 13.02 -19.75
C LYS A 109 8.79 12.39 -18.37
N MET A 110 8.15 13.10 -17.46
CA MET A 110 7.98 12.68 -16.08
C MET A 110 6.52 12.70 -15.68
N ASN A 111 6.01 11.53 -15.31
CA ASN A 111 4.67 11.34 -14.82
C ASN A 111 4.67 11.33 -13.28
N ARG A 112 3.59 11.86 -12.70
CA ARG A 112 3.36 11.88 -11.26
C ARG A 112 1.98 11.35 -10.95
N CYS A 113 1.90 10.52 -9.92
CA CYS A 113 0.64 10.10 -9.32
C CYS A 113 0.61 10.49 -7.85
N VAL A 114 -0.49 11.09 -7.42
CA VAL A 114 -0.78 11.38 -6.02
C VAL A 114 -1.96 10.53 -5.60
N SER A 115 -1.90 9.93 -4.41
CA SER A 115 -2.96 9.07 -3.90
C SER A 115 -3.30 9.36 -2.45
N LEU A 116 -4.60 9.34 -2.18
CA LEU A 116 -5.20 9.41 -0.87
C LEU A 116 -5.70 8.02 -0.49
N GLY A 117 -5.20 7.48 0.63
CA GLY A 117 -5.62 6.21 1.18
C GLY A 117 -6.49 6.38 2.43
N LEU A 118 -7.64 5.73 2.43
CA LEU A 118 -8.56 5.65 3.57
C LEU A 118 -8.70 4.18 3.98
N ARG A 119 -8.23 3.83 5.18
CA ARG A 119 -8.46 2.48 5.73
C ARG A 119 -9.94 2.20 5.84
N ILE A 120 -10.37 1.06 5.31
CA ILE A 120 -11.77 0.62 5.33
C ILE A 120 -12.04 -0.06 6.68
N ASP A 121 -12.73 0.66 7.54
CA ASP A 121 -13.27 0.13 8.79
C ASP A 121 -14.80 0.26 8.83
N ASN A 122 -15.43 -0.20 9.90
CA ASN A 122 -16.88 -0.09 10.07
C ASN A 122 -17.37 1.36 10.08
N ALA A 123 -16.54 2.32 10.50
CA ALA A 123 -16.90 3.73 10.49
C ALA A 123 -16.92 4.30 9.06
N LEU A 124 -15.90 3.98 8.25
CA LEU A 124 -15.84 4.35 6.83
C LEU A 124 -16.98 3.69 6.05
N LYS A 125 -17.24 2.39 6.26
CA LYS A 125 -18.35 1.66 5.63
C LYS A 125 -19.72 2.30 5.87
N ARG A 126 -19.94 2.88 7.05
CA ARG A 126 -21.20 3.60 7.34
C ARG A 126 -21.34 4.90 6.55
N LYS A 127 -20.24 5.59 6.23
CA LYS A 127 -20.27 6.95 5.65
C LYS A 127 -19.98 6.99 4.15
N VAL A 128 -19.11 6.12 3.64
CA VAL A 128 -18.79 6.02 2.21
C VAL A 128 -19.68 4.95 1.58
N LYS A 129 -20.81 5.39 1.01
CA LYS A 129 -21.84 4.47 0.48
C LYS A 129 -21.45 3.77 -0.83
N PHE A 130 -20.51 4.34 -1.58
CA PHE A 130 -20.06 3.80 -2.87
C PHE A 130 -19.00 2.69 -2.75
N LEU A 131 -18.60 2.28 -1.54
CA LEU A 131 -17.53 1.27 -1.37
C LEU A 131 -17.81 -0.09 -2.03
N ASN A 132 -19.08 -0.43 -2.22
CA ASN A 132 -19.51 -1.68 -2.86
C ASN A 132 -19.91 -1.48 -4.32
N ASP A 133 -19.60 -0.32 -4.92
CA ASP A 133 -19.83 -0.10 -6.34
C ASP A 133 -18.98 -1.11 -7.14
N PRO A 134 -19.60 -1.94 -8.01
CA PRO A 134 -18.90 -2.96 -8.77
C PRO A 134 -17.86 -2.38 -9.75
N GLN A 135 -17.92 -1.08 -10.07
CA GLN A 135 -16.91 -0.40 -10.87
C GLN A 135 -15.61 -0.12 -10.11
N ILE A 136 -15.59 -0.30 -8.78
CA ILE A 136 -14.39 -0.13 -7.95
C ILE A 136 -13.68 -1.48 -7.85
N PRO A 137 -12.53 -1.65 -8.53
CA PRO A 137 -11.80 -2.91 -8.49
C PRO A 137 -11.29 -3.18 -7.08
N VAL A 138 -11.41 -4.45 -6.67
CA VAL A 138 -10.82 -4.97 -5.44
C VAL A 138 -9.59 -5.77 -5.83
N GLU A 139 -8.42 -5.31 -5.41
CA GLU A 139 -7.14 -5.90 -5.79
C GLU A 139 -6.39 -6.44 -4.58
N LYS A 140 -5.87 -7.66 -4.69
CA LYS A 140 -4.95 -8.23 -3.70
C LYS A 140 -3.55 -7.65 -3.90
N VAL A 141 -3.06 -6.94 -2.90
CA VAL A 141 -1.79 -6.21 -2.95
C VAL A 141 -0.91 -6.52 -1.75
N ASN A 142 0.35 -6.11 -1.83
CA ASN A 142 1.22 -5.99 -0.66
C ASN A 142 2.04 -4.68 -0.71
N GLN A 143 2.95 -4.47 0.24
CA GLN A 143 3.79 -3.26 0.29
C GLN A 143 4.81 -3.22 -0.87
N THR A 144 5.63 -4.26 -0.98
CA THR A 144 6.70 -4.38 -1.97
C THR A 144 6.73 -5.80 -2.55
N CYS A 145 7.36 -5.97 -3.72
CA CYS A 145 7.50 -7.28 -4.35
C CYS A 145 8.38 -8.19 -3.48
N GLU A 146 9.46 -7.66 -2.92
CA GLU A 146 10.45 -8.38 -2.11
C GLU A 146 9.83 -9.01 -0.86
N ARG A 147 8.79 -8.38 -0.30
CA ARG A 147 8.04 -8.83 0.89
C ARG A 147 6.75 -9.56 0.55
N CYS A 148 6.39 -9.68 -0.72
CA CYS A 148 5.08 -10.20 -1.10
C CYS A 148 5.04 -11.75 -1.07
N PRO A 149 4.08 -12.37 -0.35
CA PRO A 149 3.93 -13.82 -0.30
C PRO A 149 3.33 -14.42 -1.57
N LEU A 150 2.71 -13.61 -2.44
CA LEU A 150 2.05 -14.11 -3.64
C LEU A 150 3.06 -14.70 -4.63
N ASP A 151 2.79 -15.89 -5.15
CA ASP A 151 3.64 -16.49 -6.18
C ASP A 151 3.48 -15.79 -7.55
N ASN A 152 4.27 -16.21 -8.55
CA ASN A 152 4.21 -15.66 -9.90
C ASN A 152 2.91 -16.00 -10.65
N SER A 153 2.26 -17.13 -10.33
CA SER A 153 0.96 -17.51 -10.91
C SER A 153 -0.17 -16.62 -10.38
N GLN A 154 -0.03 -16.14 -9.14
CA GLN A 154 -0.95 -15.24 -8.46
C GLN A 154 -0.66 -13.77 -8.73
N CYS A 155 0.54 -13.41 -9.20
CA CYS A 155 0.97 -12.03 -9.45
C CYS A 155 1.83 -11.87 -10.72
N SER A 156 1.17 -11.61 -11.85
CA SER A 156 1.82 -11.29 -13.14
C SER A 156 2.59 -9.95 -13.14
N GLU A 157 2.21 -9.03 -12.25
CA GLU A 157 2.79 -7.67 -12.18
C GLU A 157 4.06 -7.58 -11.32
N ARG A 158 4.53 -8.69 -10.79
CA ARG A 158 5.71 -8.75 -9.92
C ARG A 158 6.96 -8.35 -10.69
N THR A 159 7.73 -7.41 -10.14
CA THR A 159 8.98 -6.93 -10.76
C THR A 159 10.24 -7.33 -10.03
N ALA A 160 10.12 -7.96 -8.85
CA ALA A 160 11.26 -8.43 -8.06
C ALA A 160 10.91 -9.75 -7.34
N PRO A 161 11.91 -10.62 -7.11
CA PRO A 161 11.71 -11.86 -6.36
C PRO A 161 11.33 -11.57 -4.91
N PRO A 162 10.57 -12.46 -4.23
CA PRO A 162 10.16 -12.29 -2.83
C PRO A 162 11.31 -12.61 -1.85
N SER A 163 12.48 -11.99 -2.05
CA SER A 163 13.70 -12.30 -1.31
C SER A 163 13.58 -12.05 0.19
N VAL A 164 12.95 -10.94 0.59
CA VAL A 164 12.76 -10.58 1.99
C VAL A 164 11.72 -11.49 2.64
N PHE A 165 10.61 -11.78 1.95
CA PHE A 165 9.60 -12.72 2.44
C PHE A 165 10.19 -14.11 2.71
N ILE A 166 10.98 -14.65 1.76
CA ILE A 166 11.64 -15.96 1.94
C ILE A 166 12.62 -15.93 3.12
N GLN A 167 13.34 -14.83 3.31
CA GLN A 167 14.25 -14.68 4.43
C GLN A 167 13.49 -14.65 5.77
N GLU A 168 12.43 -13.86 5.87
CA GLU A 168 11.59 -13.74 7.06
C GLU A 168 10.95 -15.10 7.41
N GLU A 169 10.46 -15.85 6.42
CA GLU A 169 9.90 -17.19 6.63
C GLU A 169 10.93 -18.20 7.17
N LYS A 170 12.17 -18.16 6.65
CA LYS A 170 13.27 -19.00 7.15
C LYS A 170 13.65 -18.66 8.59
N GLU A 171 13.74 -17.36 8.91
CA GLU A 171 14.04 -16.88 10.26
C GLU A 171 12.94 -17.31 11.24
N GLU A 172 11.68 -17.18 10.85
CA GLU A 172 10.55 -17.65 11.66
C GLU A 172 10.58 -19.16 11.89
N LEU A 173 10.87 -19.96 10.85
CA LEU A 173 10.97 -21.41 10.98
C LEU A 173 12.11 -21.81 11.92
N MET A 174 13.26 -21.16 11.79
CA MET A 174 14.41 -21.37 12.68
C MET A 174 14.03 -21.06 14.13
N ASN A 175 13.44 -19.89 14.37
CA ASN A 175 13.00 -19.46 15.70
C ASN A 175 11.95 -20.39 16.30
N ARG A 176 10.99 -20.86 15.49
CA ARG A 176 9.99 -21.86 15.91
C ARG A 176 10.64 -23.19 16.29
N THR A 177 11.63 -23.63 15.53
CA THR A 177 12.36 -24.88 15.77
C THR A 177 13.19 -24.81 17.04
N LEU A 178 13.95 -23.73 17.23
CA LEU A 178 14.72 -23.48 18.46
C LEU A 178 13.82 -23.45 19.70
N LYS A 179 12.66 -22.78 19.63
CA LYS A 179 11.69 -22.76 20.72
C LYS A 179 11.18 -24.16 21.09
N LYS A 180 10.89 -25.00 20.09
CA LYS A 180 10.48 -26.40 20.33
C LYS A 180 11.61 -27.19 21.00
N LEU A 181 12.83 -27.12 20.48
CA LEU A 181 14.00 -27.82 21.06
C LEU A 181 14.25 -27.41 22.52
N VAL A 182 14.19 -26.11 22.83
CA VAL A 182 14.34 -25.61 24.20
C VAL A 182 13.21 -26.13 25.11
N THR A 183 11.98 -26.16 24.61
CA THR A 183 10.82 -26.68 25.36
C THR A 183 10.96 -28.17 25.62
N ASP A 184 11.35 -28.96 24.62
CA ASP A 184 11.55 -30.41 24.73
C ASP A 184 12.71 -30.74 25.67
N TYR A 185 13.81 -30.00 25.59
CA TYR A 185 14.95 -30.15 26.50
C TYR A 185 14.55 -29.88 27.94
N ARG A 186 13.79 -28.80 28.20
CA ARG A 186 13.26 -28.48 29.54
C ARG A 186 12.33 -29.58 30.03
N ALA A 187 11.40 -30.05 29.20
CA ALA A 187 10.47 -31.12 29.59
C ALA A 187 11.14 -32.46 29.91
N LYS A 188 12.29 -32.76 29.28
CA LYS A 188 13.07 -33.99 29.55
C LYS A 188 13.98 -33.88 30.77
N ASN A 189 14.60 -32.72 31.00
CA ASN A 189 15.68 -32.58 31.99
C ASN A 189 15.31 -31.79 33.25
N LEU A 190 14.14 -31.14 33.30
CA LEU A 190 13.64 -30.41 34.47
C LEU A 190 12.36 -31.06 35.05
N LYS A 191 12.21 -32.38 34.92
CA LYS A 191 11.20 -33.12 35.70
C LYS A 191 11.59 -33.07 37.19
N ILE A 192 11.15 -32.02 37.87
CA ILE A 192 10.90 -32.02 39.32
C ILE A 192 9.44 -32.44 39.50
#